data_AF-A0A090ZCB9-F1
#
_entry.id   AF-A0A090ZCB9-F1
#
_cell.length_a   1.000
_cell.length_b   1.000
_cell.length_c   1.000
_cell.angle_alpha   90.00
_cell.angle_beta   90.00
_cell.angle_gamma   90.00
#
_symmetry.space_group_name_H-M   'P 1'
#
loop_
_entity.id
_entity.type
_entity.pdbx_description
1 polymer ?
#
loop_
_entity_poly.entity_id
_entity_poly.type
_entity_poly.pdbx_seq_one_letter_code
_entity_poly.pdbx_strand_id
1 'polypeptide(L)'
;MNQLRLDDLKIDSLVDLLKATYTLEDWDKMIEIADKLHLAALELEGERSTKSKACERHPTYYFGYSKLMKGLALQNKGQYNESKALVEEYSDLSWLDDGSKEAKEEVEFFKLFSKANMLAVNLLSGRLEYLDPYIQFLRDARIEELLPGILNITDAAIKHDFDIGDVLTLFEDDINKALEYYKLKRTVYLMRVFFKLSLYHFVRQQYSAAIDKTLQGLELSNILKDTFAFKKFSALFESFRKHADENQQKRYTLFMNNTLKEELSNEKSIFFDGDRIGVN
;
A
#
# COMPACT_ATOMS: atom_id res chain seq x y z
N MET A 1 -19.87 -7.59 -24.01
CA MET A 1 -19.48 -7.47 -22.59
C MET A 1 -20.03 -6.14 -22.09
N ASN A 2 -21.09 -6.20 -21.28
CA ASN A 2 -21.80 -5.01 -20.80
C ASN A 2 -20.88 -4.21 -19.87
N GLN A 3 -20.54 -2.98 -20.26
CA GLN A 3 -20.17 -1.94 -19.30
C GLN A 3 -21.35 -1.80 -18.35
N LEU A 4 -21.26 -2.35 -17.13
CA LEU A 4 -22.04 -1.80 -16.03
C LEU A 4 -21.70 -0.31 -16.00
N ARG A 5 -22.66 0.55 -16.34
CA ARG A 5 -22.49 1.99 -16.19
C ARG A 5 -22.27 2.22 -14.71
N LEU A 6 -21.09 2.75 -14.37
CA LEU A 6 -20.73 3.11 -12.99
C LEU A 6 -21.78 4.04 -12.34
N ASP A 7 -22.62 4.68 -13.14
CA ASP A 7 -23.62 5.66 -12.73
C ASP A 7 -24.81 5.02 -11.99
N ASP A 8 -25.01 3.70 -12.11
CA ASP A 8 -26.08 2.96 -11.42
C ASP A 8 -25.61 2.25 -10.13
N LEU A 9 -24.35 2.44 -9.74
CA LEU A 9 -23.76 1.77 -8.57
C LEU A 9 -24.18 2.47 -7.28
N LYS A 10 -24.47 1.67 -6.24
CA LYS A 10 -24.59 2.18 -4.87
C LYS A 10 -23.29 2.84 -4.45
N ILE A 11 -23.38 3.90 -3.66
CA ILE A 11 -22.22 4.68 -3.23
C ILE A 11 -21.17 3.83 -2.47
N ASP A 12 -21.61 2.82 -1.72
CA ASP A 12 -20.74 1.85 -1.04
C ASP A 12 -19.95 0.99 -2.05
N SER A 13 -20.54 0.64 -3.19
CA SER A 13 -19.82 -0.10 -4.24
C SER A 13 -18.71 0.74 -4.88
N LEU A 14 -18.85 2.07 -4.94
CA LEU A 14 -17.77 2.95 -5.39
C LEU A 14 -16.59 2.93 -4.40
N VAL A 15 -16.87 2.88 -3.10
CA VAL A 15 -15.83 2.74 -2.05
C VAL A 15 -15.07 1.43 -2.21
N ASP A 16 -15.76 0.32 -2.47
CA ASP A 16 -15.09 -0.98 -2.68
C ASP A 16 -14.28 -1.02 -3.98
N LEU A 17 -14.77 -0.39 -5.04
CA LEU A 17 -14.00 -0.21 -6.27
C LEU A 17 -12.75 0.64 -6.05
N LEU A 18 -12.79 1.67 -5.20
CA LEU A 18 -11.60 2.45 -4.83
C LEU A 18 -10.56 1.61 -4.08
N LYS A 19 -10.99 0.74 -3.15
CA LYS A 19 -10.08 -0.18 -2.46
C LYS A 19 -9.45 -1.19 -3.43
N ALA A 20 -10.24 -1.72 -4.36
CA ALA A 20 -9.77 -2.67 -5.36
C ALA A 20 -8.77 -2.02 -6.35
N THR A 21 -9.09 -0.85 -6.88
CA THR A 21 -8.19 -0.11 -7.78
C THR A 21 -6.91 0.34 -7.09
N TYR A 22 -6.98 0.75 -5.82
CA TYR A 22 -5.79 1.00 -5.01
C TYR A 22 -4.88 -0.22 -4.89
N THR A 23 -5.47 -1.41 -4.71
CA THR A 23 -4.74 -2.69 -4.63
C THR A 23 -4.06 -3.04 -5.97
N LEU A 24 -4.72 -2.71 -7.08
CA LEU A 24 -4.20 -2.95 -8.43
C LEU A 24 -3.22 -1.86 -8.91
N GLU A 25 -3.00 -0.82 -8.10
CA GLU A 25 -2.20 0.36 -8.46
C GLU A 25 -2.71 1.08 -9.74
N ASP A 26 -4.02 0.97 -10.04
CA ASP A 26 -4.66 1.64 -11.17
C ASP A 26 -5.09 3.06 -10.78
N TRP A 27 -4.12 3.97 -10.75
CA TRP A 27 -4.30 5.34 -10.28
C TRP A 27 -5.22 6.16 -11.18
N ASP A 28 -5.22 5.91 -12.49
CA ASP A 28 -6.11 6.58 -13.42
C ASP A 28 -7.56 6.19 -13.15
N LYS A 29 -7.82 4.89 -12.97
CA LYS A 29 -9.17 4.43 -12.64
C LYS A 29 -9.62 4.89 -11.26
N MET A 30 -8.71 4.94 -10.30
CA MET A 30 -8.97 5.43 -8.95
C MET A 30 -9.42 6.90 -8.97
N ILE A 31 -8.82 7.75 -9.82
CA ILE A 31 -9.26 9.16 -10.00
C ILE A 31 -10.68 9.21 -10.56
N GLU A 32 -10.98 8.44 -11.62
CA GLU A 32 -12.33 8.41 -12.21
C GLU A 32 -13.41 7.99 -11.21
N ILE A 33 -13.15 6.93 -10.43
CA ILE A 33 -14.10 6.44 -9.43
C ILE A 33 -14.24 7.45 -8.29
N ALA A 34 -13.16 8.08 -7.87
CA ALA A 34 -13.19 9.08 -6.80
C ALA A 34 -14.00 10.31 -7.20
N ASP A 35 -13.91 10.77 -8.45
CA ASP A 35 -14.73 11.86 -8.96
C ASP A 35 -16.22 11.50 -8.97
N LYS A 36 -16.58 10.26 -9.31
CA LYS A 36 -17.96 9.78 -9.21
C LYS A 36 -18.45 9.69 -7.77
N LEU A 37 -17.60 9.19 -6.86
CA LEU A 37 -17.92 9.14 -5.44
C LEU A 37 -18.16 10.54 -4.87
N HIS A 38 -17.37 11.52 -5.30
CA HIS A 38 -17.54 12.91 -4.90
C HIS A 38 -18.89 13.47 -5.33
N LEU A 39 -19.27 13.28 -6.60
CA LEU A 39 -20.58 13.70 -7.11
C LEU A 39 -21.73 13.03 -6.36
N ALA A 40 -21.66 11.71 -6.16
CA ALA A 40 -22.66 10.97 -5.40
C ALA A 40 -22.77 11.45 -3.94
N ALA A 41 -21.65 11.81 -3.31
CA ALA A 41 -21.63 12.35 -1.96
C ALA A 41 -22.30 13.73 -1.86
N LEU A 42 -22.11 14.59 -2.86
CA LEU A 42 -22.77 15.91 -2.94
C LEU A 42 -24.29 15.78 -3.14
N GLU A 43 -24.73 14.85 -3.98
CA GLU A 43 -26.16 14.57 -4.16
C GLU A 43 -26.82 14.09 -2.86
N LEU A 44 -26.15 13.21 -2.11
CA LEU A 44 -26.61 12.75 -0.80
C LEU A 44 -26.71 13.88 0.24
N GLU A 45 -25.83 14.86 0.19
CA GLU A 45 -25.89 16.03 1.06
C GLU A 45 -27.16 16.86 0.77
N GLY A 46 -27.44 17.12 -0.51
CA GLY A 46 -28.63 17.88 -0.94
C GLY A 46 -29.95 17.19 -0.60
N GLU A 47 -29.94 15.87 -0.46
CA GLU A 47 -31.13 15.04 -0.18
C GLU A 47 -31.15 14.45 1.25
N ARG A 48 -30.39 15.06 2.19
CA ARG A 48 -30.15 14.58 3.57
C ARG A 48 -31.39 14.10 4.33
N SER A 49 -32.60 14.57 4.00
CA SER A 49 -33.85 14.17 4.66
C SER A 49 -34.46 12.84 4.19
N THR A 50 -34.10 12.30 3.02
CA THR A 50 -34.77 11.13 2.42
C THR A 50 -33.85 9.93 2.17
N LYS A 51 -32.55 10.12 1.89
CA LYS A 51 -31.65 9.03 1.45
C LYS A 51 -30.58 8.56 2.46
N SER A 52 -30.40 9.23 3.61
CA SER A 52 -29.32 8.86 4.55
C SER A 52 -29.45 7.45 5.15
N LYS A 53 -30.66 6.87 5.17
CA LYS A 53 -30.91 5.50 5.67
C LYS A 53 -30.46 4.36 4.75
N ALA A 54 -29.99 4.66 3.53
CA ALA A 54 -29.61 3.65 2.55
C ALA A 54 -28.08 3.41 2.43
N CYS A 55 -27.27 4.19 3.15
CA CYS A 55 -25.81 4.12 3.10
C CYS A 55 -25.25 3.37 4.32
N GLU A 56 -24.12 2.68 4.16
CA GLU A 56 -23.47 1.96 5.28
C GLU A 56 -22.76 2.90 6.27
N ARG A 57 -22.32 4.08 5.82
CA ARG A 57 -21.65 5.10 6.64
C ARG A 57 -22.32 6.46 6.53
N HIS A 58 -21.94 7.36 7.44
CA HIS A 58 -22.41 8.74 7.41
C HIS A 58 -21.98 9.45 6.11
N PRO A 59 -22.81 10.31 5.48
CA PRO A 59 -22.47 11.01 4.24
C PRO A 59 -21.09 11.70 4.21
N THR A 60 -20.65 12.25 5.35
CA THR A 60 -19.30 12.84 5.54
C THR A 60 -18.19 11.89 5.11
N TYR A 61 -18.38 10.58 5.34
CA TYR A 61 -17.43 9.56 4.93
C TYR A 61 -17.15 9.60 3.43
N TYR A 62 -18.20 9.55 2.62
CA TYR A 62 -18.03 9.42 1.16
C TYR A 62 -17.41 10.69 0.57
N PHE A 63 -17.75 11.87 1.11
CA PHE A 63 -17.10 13.11 0.71
C PHE A 63 -15.60 13.07 1.01
N GLY A 64 -15.21 12.83 2.27
CA GLY A 64 -13.81 12.76 2.66
C GLY A 64 -13.05 11.66 1.93
N TYR A 65 -13.67 10.49 1.75
CA TYR A 65 -13.05 9.33 1.11
C TYR A 65 -12.81 9.57 -0.38
N SER A 66 -13.70 10.29 -1.07
CA SER A 66 -13.47 10.69 -2.47
C SER A 66 -12.20 11.54 -2.62
N LYS A 67 -12.03 12.55 -1.75
CA LYS A 67 -10.87 13.45 -1.77
C LYS A 67 -9.60 12.74 -1.36
N LEU A 68 -9.66 11.94 -0.30
CA LEU A 68 -8.57 11.09 0.18
C LEU A 68 -8.04 10.18 -0.94
N MET A 69 -8.94 9.44 -1.59
CA MET A 69 -8.56 8.45 -2.60
C MET A 69 -8.01 9.12 -3.87
N LYS A 70 -8.61 10.21 -4.33
CA LYS A 70 -8.06 11.00 -5.45
C LYS A 70 -6.70 11.60 -5.09
N GLY A 71 -6.54 12.13 -3.87
CA GLY A 71 -5.28 12.68 -3.38
C GLY A 71 -4.16 11.65 -3.34
N LEU A 72 -4.45 10.43 -2.89
CA LEU A 72 -3.50 9.31 -2.91
C LEU A 72 -3.11 8.90 -4.33
N ALA A 73 -4.07 8.84 -5.27
CA ALA A 73 -3.76 8.53 -6.67
C ALA A 73 -2.81 9.58 -7.28
N LEU A 74 -3.10 10.88 -7.08
CA LEU A 74 -2.26 11.97 -7.56
C LEU A 74 -0.87 11.96 -6.90
N GLN A 75 -0.78 11.65 -5.61
CA GLN A 75 0.50 11.46 -4.91
C GLN A 75 1.34 10.38 -5.59
N ASN A 76 0.76 9.20 -5.87
CA ASN A 76 1.46 8.09 -6.50
C ASN A 76 1.85 8.39 -7.96
N LYS A 77 1.12 9.29 -8.63
CA LYS A 77 1.47 9.84 -9.95
C LYS A 77 2.50 10.97 -9.91
N GLY A 78 2.92 11.42 -8.71
CA GLY A 78 3.87 12.52 -8.55
C GLY A 78 3.27 13.92 -8.68
N GLN A 79 1.94 14.04 -8.76
CA GLN A 79 1.19 15.29 -8.84
C GLN A 79 0.94 15.83 -7.42
N TYR A 80 2.03 16.25 -6.77
CA TYR A 80 2.03 16.55 -5.34
C TYR A 80 1.27 17.81 -4.95
N ASN A 81 1.19 18.81 -5.82
CA ASN A 81 0.50 20.06 -5.50
C ASN A 81 -1.02 19.85 -5.50
N GLU A 82 -1.52 19.14 -6.51
CA GLU A 82 -2.92 18.76 -6.61
C GLU A 82 -3.32 17.78 -5.50
N SER A 83 -2.42 16.86 -5.13
CA SER A 83 -2.60 15.99 -3.97
C SER A 83 -2.73 16.80 -2.68
N LYS A 84 -1.82 17.77 -2.42
CA LYS A 84 -1.89 18.66 -1.24
C LYS A 84 -3.20 19.43 -1.15
N ALA A 85 -3.65 20.01 -2.26
CA ALA A 85 -4.92 20.73 -2.29
C ALA A 85 -6.10 19.84 -1.88
N LEU A 86 -6.14 18.58 -2.34
CA LEU A 86 -7.16 17.63 -1.91
C LEU A 86 -7.03 17.25 -0.43
N VAL A 87 -5.81 17.14 0.09
CA VAL A 87 -5.57 16.89 1.54
C VAL A 87 -6.14 18.02 2.39
N GLU A 88 -6.00 19.27 1.95
CA GLU A 88 -6.59 20.42 2.62
C GLU A 88 -8.12 20.35 2.63
N GLU A 89 -8.75 19.95 1.51
CA GLU A 89 -10.21 19.85 1.38
C GLU A 89 -10.86 18.86 2.35
N TYR A 90 -10.18 17.78 2.75
CA TYR A 90 -10.70 16.82 3.75
C TYR A 90 -10.06 16.97 5.14
N SER A 91 -9.17 17.94 5.34
CA SER A 91 -8.51 18.15 6.64
C SER A 91 -9.45 18.65 7.73
N ASP A 92 -10.50 19.36 7.33
CA ASP A 92 -11.59 19.80 8.20
C ASP A 92 -12.93 19.59 7.47
N LEU A 93 -13.67 18.59 7.94
CA LEU A 93 -15.02 18.29 7.47
C LEU A 93 -16.09 18.68 8.50
N SER A 94 -15.77 19.54 9.47
CA SER A 94 -16.73 19.97 10.51
C SER A 94 -17.95 20.69 9.93
N TRP A 95 -17.87 21.25 8.72
CA TRP A 95 -19.02 21.82 8.03
C TRP A 95 -20.07 20.77 7.60
N LEU A 96 -19.68 19.49 7.54
CA LEU A 96 -20.57 18.35 7.30
C LEU A 96 -21.08 17.69 8.59
N ASP A 97 -20.60 18.12 9.76
CA ASP A 97 -21.03 17.59 11.07
C ASP A 97 -22.48 18.03 11.36
N ASP A 98 -23.38 17.05 11.48
CA ASP A 98 -24.78 17.25 11.82
C ASP A 98 -25.05 17.08 13.33
N GLY A 99 -23.99 16.95 14.13
CA GLY A 99 -24.03 16.75 15.57
C GLY A 99 -24.12 15.28 16.00
N SER A 100 -24.36 14.35 15.06
CA SER A 100 -24.39 12.92 15.32
C SER A 100 -23.04 12.39 15.78
N LYS A 101 -23.06 11.22 16.42
CA LYS A 101 -21.83 10.55 16.85
C LYS A 101 -21.04 10.09 15.63
N GLU A 102 -21.74 9.54 14.64
CA GLU A 102 -21.20 9.02 13.41
C GLU A 102 -20.50 10.12 12.60
N ALA A 103 -21.11 11.30 12.46
CA ALA A 103 -20.48 12.41 11.76
C ALA A 103 -19.16 12.85 12.42
N LYS A 104 -19.14 12.96 13.76
CA LYS A 104 -17.94 13.31 14.52
C LYS A 104 -16.83 12.28 14.39
N GLU A 105 -17.17 11.00 14.39
CA GLU A 105 -16.22 9.91 14.16
C GLU A 105 -15.59 10.01 12.75
N GLU A 106 -16.38 10.34 11.72
CA GLU A 106 -15.83 10.57 10.37
C GLU A 106 -14.92 11.80 10.30
N VAL A 107 -15.31 12.92 10.92
CA VAL A 107 -14.51 14.16 10.92
C VAL A 107 -13.14 13.90 11.56
N GLU A 108 -13.11 13.27 12.73
CA GLU A 108 -11.84 12.96 13.42
C GLU A 108 -11.02 11.92 12.65
N PHE A 109 -11.66 10.96 11.98
CA PHE A 109 -10.98 10.04 11.07
C PHE A 109 -10.23 10.80 9.96
N PHE A 110 -10.89 11.69 9.22
CA PHE A 110 -10.24 12.43 8.13
C PHE A 110 -9.20 13.45 8.62
N LYS A 111 -9.37 14.02 9.80
CA LYS A 111 -8.38 14.88 10.43
C LYS A 111 -7.08 14.14 10.73
N LEU A 112 -7.15 12.90 11.22
CA LEU A 112 -5.96 12.07 11.43
C LEU A 112 -5.28 11.71 10.10
N PHE A 113 -6.06 11.27 9.11
CA PHE A 113 -5.54 10.88 7.78
C PHE A 113 -4.96 12.06 7.01
N SER A 114 -5.53 13.26 7.13
CA SER A 114 -5.00 14.46 6.47
C SER A 114 -3.65 14.85 7.04
N LYS A 115 -3.45 14.74 8.37
CA LYS A 115 -2.13 14.93 8.99
C LYS A 115 -1.09 13.98 8.43
N ALA A 116 -1.39 12.68 8.39
CA ALA A 116 -0.48 11.66 7.85
C ALA A 116 -0.13 11.92 6.38
N ASN A 117 -1.14 12.17 5.55
CA ASN A 117 -0.96 12.36 4.11
C ASN A 117 -0.30 13.70 3.78
N MET A 118 -0.54 14.76 4.56
CA MET A 118 0.16 16.02 4.39
C MET A 118 1.66 15.86 4.69
N LEU A 119 2.03 15.13 5.74
CA LEU A 119 3.43 14.80 6.02
C LEU A 119 4.06 14.00 4.87
N ALA A 120 3.36 12.97 4.39
CA ALA A 120 3.80 12.12 3.28
C ALA A 120 4.04 12.91 1.99
N VAL A 121 3.03 13.65 1.51
CA VAL A 121 3.11 14.37 0.23
C VAL A 121 4.16 15.48 0.26
N ASN A 122 4.42 16.07 1.43
CA ASN A 122 5.49 17.04 1.61
C ASN A 122 6.87 16.39 1.46
N LEU A 123 7.10 15.32 2.20
CA LEU A 123 8.36 14.59 2.13
C LEU A 123 8.62 14.04 0.71
N LEU A 124 7.61 13.43 0.09
CA LEU A 124 7.67 12.93 -1.29
C LEU A 124 7.96 14.03 -2.32
N SER A 125 7.55 15.27 -2.03
CA SER A 125 7.85 16.44 -2.86
C SER A 125 9.28 16.99 -2.69
N GLY A 126 10.10 16.41 -1.81
CA GLY A 126 11.50 16.78 -1.58
C GLY A 126 11.71 17.75 -0.42
N ARG A 127 10.66 18.00 0.37
CA ARG A 127 10.73 18.85 1.57
C ARG A 127 11.20 18.01 2.77
N LEU A 128 12.51 17.82 2.87
CA LEU A 128 13.13 16.95 3.88
C LEU A 128 12.93 17.44 5.31
N GLU A 129 12.61 18.72 5.52
CA GLU A 129 12.23 19.26 6.82
C GLU A 129 10.97 18.59 7.42
N TYR A 130 10.21 17.84 6.62
CA TYR A 130 9.07 17.05 7.07
C TYR A 130 9.43 15.63 7.51
N LEU A 131 10.68 15.20 7.38
CA LEU A 131 11.10 13.85 7.79
C LEU A 131 10.93 13.64 9.31
N ASP A 132 11.51 14.52 10.14
CA ASP A 132 11.42 14.39 11.60
C ASP A 132 9.98 14.49 12.12
N PRO A 133 9.14 15.46 11.68
CA PRO A 133 7.72 15.48 12.01
C PRO A 133 7.00 14.20 11.60
N TYR A 134 7.37 13.58 10.47
CA TYR A 134 6.74 12.34 10.03
C TYR A 134 7.17 11.14 10.88
N ILE A 135 8.46 11.04 11.23
CA ILE A 135 8.96 10.03 12.18
C ILE A 135 8.24 10.16 13.53
N GLN A 136 8.10 11.38 14.06
CA GLN A 136 7.39 11.60 15.32
C GLN A 136 5.92 11.20 15.22
N PHE A 137 5.25 11.55 14.12
CA PHE A 137 3.88 11.09 13.88
C PHE A 137 3.76 9.57 13.91
N LEU A 138 4.68 8.84 13.25
CA LEU A 138 4.63 7.38 13.19
C LEU A 138 4.90 6.71 14.55
N ARG A 139 5.71 7.33 15.42
CA ARG A 139 5.91 6.85 16.81
C ARG A 139 4.65 6.93 17.65
N ASP A 140 3.84 7.97 17.44
CA ASP A 140 2.62 8.21 18.20
C ASP A 140 1.38 7.56 17.55
N ALA A 141 1.51 7.12 16.29
CA ALA A 141 0.42 6.59 15.50
C ALA A 141 0.10 5.13 15.83
N ARG A 142 -1.07 4.69 15.36
CA ARG A 142 -1.47 3.28 15.43
C ARG A 142 -0.68 2.46 14.40
N ILE A 143 -0.59 1.15 14.64
CA ILE A 143 0.14 0.19 13.79
C ILE A 143 -0.31 0.23 12.31
N GLU A 144 -1.55 0.63 12.04
CA GLU A 144 -2.09 0.75 10.68
C GLU A 144 -1.45 1.84 9.81
N GLU A 145 -0.81 2.84 10.43
CA GLU A 145 -0.13 3.94 9.75
C GLU A 145 1.37 3.67 9.53
N LEU A 146 1.93 2.68 10.23
CA LEU A 146 3.36 2.41 10.21
C LEU A 146 3.85 2.02 8.81
N LEU A 147 3.30 0.96 8.21
CA LEU A 147 3.77 0.49 6.91
C LEU A 147 3.53 1.50 5.77
N PRO A 148 2.36 2.17 5.67
CA PRO A 148 2.20 3.29 4.74
C PRO A 148 3.23 4.40 4.95
N GLY A 149 3.54 4.73 6.21
CA GLY A 149 4.57 5.70 6.57
C GLY A 149 5.95 5.33 6.09
N ILE A 150 6.41 4.12 6.43
CA ILE A 150 7.71 3.58 6.01
C ILE A 150 7.80 3.51 4.48
N LEU A 151 6.71 3.14 3.80
CA LEU A 151 6.65 3.14 2.34
C LEU A 151 6.92 4.52 1.76
N ASN A 152 6.21 5.55 2.24
CA ASN A 152 6.36 6.93 1.75
C ASN A 152 7.74 7.51 2.06
N ILE A 153 8.29 7.24 3.25
CA ILE A 153 9.64 7.67 3.64
C ILE A 153 10.68 7.01 2.73
N THR A 154 10.55 5.70 2.48
CA THR A 154 11.45 4.95 1.59
C THR A 154 11.37 5.46 0.15
N ASP A 155 10.18 5.74 -0.35
CA ASP A 155 10.00 6.30 -1.70
C ASP A 155 10.61 7.69 -1.84
N ALA A 156 10.46 8.55 -0.82
CA ALA A 156 11.11 9.85 -0.81
C ALA A 156 12.65 9.70 -0.75
N ALA A 157 13.16 8.76 0.06
CA ALA A 157 14.57 8.47 0.22
C ALA A 157 15.23 8.01 -1.09
N ILE A 158 14.54 7.15 -1.84
CA ILE A 158 14.97 6.73 -3.19
C ILE A 158 14.94 7.92 -4.15
N LYS A 159 13.84 8.68 -4.17
CA LYS A 159 13.61 9.74 -5.15
C LYS A 159 14.57 10.93 -4.98
N HIS A 160 14.86 11.30 -3.75
CA HIS A 160 15.68 12.48 -3.41
C HIS A 160 17.06 12.12 -2.89
N ASP A 161 17.44 10.84 -2.99
CA ASP A 161 18.75 10.30 -2.61
C ASP A 161 19.24 10.73 -1.22
N PHE A 162 18.45 10.44 -0.19
CA PHE A 162 18.88 10.57 1.21
C PHE A 162 18.80 9.24 1.96
N ASP A 163 19.69 9.07 2.94
CA ASP A 163 19.77 7.84 3.72
C ASP A 163 18.74 7.84 4.85
N ILE A 164 18.09 6.69 5.05
CA ILE A 164 17.12 6.43 6.10
C ILE A 164 17.53 5.22 6.96
N GLY A 165 18.81 4.85 6.96
CA GLY A 165 19.31 3.69 7.72
C GLY A 165 18.90 3.75 9.20
N ASP A 166 19.14 4.89 9.84
CA ASP A 166 18.76 5.12 11.24
C ASP A 166 17.25 5.03 11.46
N VAL A 167 16.44 5.46 10.49
CA VAL A 167 14.97 5.37 10.55
C VAL A 167 14.52 3.92 10.45
N LEU A 168 15.12 3.14 9.56
CA LEU A 168 14.81 1.71 9.41
C LEU A 168 15.20 0.91 10.66
N THR A 169 16.36 1.22 11.26
CA THR A 169 16.78 0.64 12.54
C THR A 169 15.83 1.03 13.68
N LEU A 170 15.42 2.31 13.74
CA LEU A 170 14.50 2.81 14.75
C LEU A 170 13.16 2.06 14.75
N PHE A 171 12.61 1.74 13.57
CA PHE A 171 11.30 1.09 13.43
C PHE A 171 11.39 -0.43 13.20
N GLU A 172 12.56 -1.06 13.33
CA GLU A 172 12.75 -2.48 12.98
C GLU A 172 11.79 -3.39 13.77
N ASP A 173 11.74 -3.23 15.09
CA ASP A 173 10.86 -4.02 15.96
C ASP A 173 9.37 -3.78 15.66
N ASP A 174 9.00 -2.54 15.34
CA ASP A 174 7.61 -2.19 15.05
C ASP A 174 7.18 -2.69 13.68
N ILE A 175 8.05 -2.64 12.68
CA ILE A 175 7.85 -3.27 11.37
C ILE A 175 7.66 -4.78 11.56
N ASN A 176 8.53 -5.42 12.36
CA ASN A 176 8.44 -6.85 12.64
C ASN A 176 7.11 -7.24 13.32
N LYS A 177 6.64 -6.45 14.30
CA LYS A 177 5.32 -6.65 14.92
C LYS A 177 4.17 -6.40 13.93
N ALA A 178 4.31 -5.39 13.07
CA ALA A 178 3.33 -5.08 12.04
C ALA A 178 3.17 -6.23 11.05
N LEU A 179 4.23 -6.99 10.74
CA LEU A 179 4.15 -8.14 9.83
C LEU A 179 2.98 -9.07 10.15
N GLU A 180 2.81 -9.43 11.42
CA GLU A 180 1.73 -10.32 11.86
C GLU A 180 0.34 -9.69 11.69
N TYR A 181 0.19 -8.40 11.99
CA TYR A 181 -1.06 -7.68 11.75
C TYR A 181 -1.43 -7.64 10.25
N TYR A 182 -0.46 -7.31 9.39
CA TYR A 182 -0.71 -7.11 7.97
C TYR A 182 -0.85 -8.40 7.18
N LYS A 183 -0.18 -9.49 7.58
CA LYS A 183 -0.39 -10.84 7.01
C LYS A 183 -1.85 -11.27 7.05
N LEU A 184 -2.60 -10.88 8.08
CA LEU A 184 -3.99 -11.29 8.27
C LEU A 184 -5.02 -10.33 7.65
N LYS A 185 -4.66 -9.06 7.40
CA LYS A 185 -5.65 -8.01 7.08
C LYS A 185 -5.31 -7.10 5.90
N ARG A 186 -4.04 -6.95 5.52
CA ARG A 186 -3.55 -5.92 4.56
C ARG A 186 -2.28 -6.33 3.82
N THR A 187 -2.28 -7.53 3.26
CA THR A 187 -1.14 -8.18 2.59
C THR A 187 -0.44 -7.33 1.52
N VAL A 188 -1.20 -6.52 0.80
CA VAL A 188 -0.71 -5.67 -0.31
C VAL A 188 0.32 -4.63 0.17
N TYR A 189 0.07 -3.99 1.31
CA TYR A 189 1.01 -3.01 1.87
C TYR A 189 2.34 -3.65 2.25
N LEU A 190 2.28 -4.90 2.72
CA LEU A 190 3.45 -5.66 3.08
C LEU A 190 4.36 -5.87 1.87
N MET A 191 3.81 -6.41 0.78
CA MET A 191 4.58 -6.67 -0.44
C MET A 191 5.20 -5.38 -1.01
N ARG A 192 4.43 -4.27 -0.99
CA ARG A 192 4.92 -2.95 -1.45
C ARG A 192 6.10 -2.46 -0.61
N VAL A 193 6.02 -2.55 0.71
CA VAL A 193 7.11 -2.14 1.61
C VAL A 193 8.37 -2.97 1.36
N PHE A 194 8.28 -4.30 1.34
CA PHE A 194 9.47 -5.14 1.09
C PHE A 194 10.10 -4.87 -0.27
N PHE A 195 9.26 -4.69 -1.31
CA PHE A 195 9.74 -4.36 -2.63
C PHE A 195 10.47 -3.02 -2.65
N LYS A 196 9.90 -1.98 -2.02
CA LYS A 196 10.55 -0.66 -1.94
C LYS A 196 11.81 -0.66 -1.09
N LEU A 197 11.85 -1.37 0.04
CA LEU A 197 13.07 -1.52 0.84
C LEU A 197 14.17 -2.24 0.06
N SER A 198 13.82 -3.26 -0.74
CA SER A 198 14.77 -3.93 -1.63
C SER A 198 15.36 -2.94 -2.64
N LEU A 199 14.50 -2.15 -3.31
CA LEU A 199 14.93 -1.12 -4.26
C LEU A 199 15.80 -0.04 -3.61
N TYR A 200 15.45 0.40 -2.40
CA TYR A 200 16.23 1.36 -1.63
C TYR A 200 17.67 0.89 -1.45
N HIS A 201 17.86 -0.34 -0.97
CA HIS A 201 19.20 -0.90 -0.80
C HIS A 201 19.92 -1.11 -2.14
N PHE A 202 19.21 -1.50 -3.21
CA PHE A 202 19.81 -1.62 -4.54
C PHE A 202 20.32 -0.29 -5.09
N VAL A 203 19.54 0.78 -4.98
CA VAL A 203 19.94 2.13 -5.41
C VAL A 203 21.19 2.60 -4.67
N ARG A 204 21.32 2.22 -3.39
CA ARG A 204 22.50 2.50 -2.55
C ARG A 204 23.65 1.49 -2.69
N GLN A 205 23.56 0.53 -3.64
CA GLN A 205 24.55 -0.53 -3.85
C GLN A 205 24.82 -1.41 -2.61
N GLN A 206 23.88 -1.44 -1.67
CA GLN A 206 23.92 -2.30 -0.48
C GLN A 206 23.39 -3.69 -0.85
N TYR A 207 24.07 -4.37 -1.77
CA TYR A 207 23.56 -5.58 -2.43
C TYR A 207 23.16 -6.70 -1.48
N SER A 208 23.97 -6.98 -0.45
CA SER A 208 23.66 -8.02 0.53
C SER A 208 22.32 -7.74 1.23
N ALA A 209 22.12 -6.53 1.76
CA ALA A 209 20.85 -6.14 2.38
C ALA A 209 19.68 -6.13 1.39
N ALA A 210 19.91 -5.67 0.15
CA ALA A 210 18.89 -5.65 -0.89
C ALA A 210 18.40 -7.06 -1.25
N ILE A 211 19.33 -8.01 -1.36
CA ILE A 211 19.02 -9.41 -1.68
C ILE A 211 18.32 -10.08 -0.50
N ASP A 212 18.72 -9.82 0.74
CA ASP A 212 18.03 -10.36 1.91
C ASP A 212 16.58 -9.88 2.00
N LYS A 213 16.32 -8.59 1.74
CA LYS A 213 14.95 -8.06 1.68
C LYS A 213 14.16 -8.63 0.49
N THR A 214 14.82 -8.86 -0.65
CA THR A 214 14.21 -9.50 -1.82
C THR A 214 13.77 -10.93 -1.52
N LEU A 215 14.62 -11.72 -0.85
CA LEU A 215 14.32 -13.11 -0.46
C LEU A 215 13.22 -13.18 0.60
N GLN A 216 13.22 -12.27 1.58
CA GLN A 216 12.12 -12.15 2.55
C GLN A 216 10.78 -11.85 1.85
N GLY A 217 10.79 -10.92 0.89
CA GLY A 217 9.60 -10.61 0.09
C GLY A 217 9.11 -11.80 -0.74
N LEU A 218 10.04 -12.54 -1.35
CA LEU A 218 9.73 -13.74 -2.13
C LEU A 218 9.06 -14.83 -1.25
N GLU A 219 9.66 -15.14 -0.09
CA GLU A 219 9.12 -16.13 0.84
C GLU A 219 7.72 -15.74 1.34
N LEU A 220 7.54 -14.47 1.72
CA LEU A 220 6.25 -13.97 2.15
C LEU A 220 5.21 -14.03 1.01
N SER A 221 5.60 -13.68 -0.22
CA SER A 221 4.68 -13.75 -1.36
C SER A 221 4.15 -15.16 -1.62
N ASN A 222 4.98 -16.18 -1.41
CA ASN A 222 4.57 -17.58 -1.53
C ASN A 222 3.60 -17.98 -0.40
N ILE A 223 3.92 -17.65 0.85
CA ILE A 223 3.03 -17.89 2.01
C ILE A 223 1.65 -17.27 1.78
N LEU A 224 1.62 -16.08 1.19
CA LEU A 224 0.42 -15.30 0.94
C LEU A 224 -0.26 -15.61 -0.39
N LYS A 225 0.33 -16.51 -1.20
CA LYS A 225 -0.15 -16.87 -2.55
C LYS A 225 -0.29 -15.66 -3.49
N ASP A 226 0.54 -14.64 -3.31
CA ASP A 226 0.59 -13.46 -4.17
C ASP A 226 1.55 -13.71 -5.34
N THR A 227 1.01 -14.23 -6.44
CA THR A 227 1.78 -14.59 -7.64
C THR A 227 2.40 -13.38 -8.34
N PHE A 228 1.81 -12.19 -8.20
CA PHE A 228 2.33 -10.97 -8.79
C PHE A 228 3.56 -10.47 -8.02
N ALA A 229 3.47 -10.46 -6.68
CA ALA A 229 4.62 -10.16 -5.83
C ALA A 229 5.73 -11.21 -6.00
N PHE A 230 5.38 -12.50 -6.06
CA PHE A 230 6.35 -13.58 -6.31
C PHE A 230 7.15 -13.31 -7.59
N LYS A 231 6.46 -13.02 -8.70
CA LYS A 231 7.10 -12.67 -9.97
C LYS A 231 8.04 -11.47 -9.84
N LYS A 232 7.63 -10.41 -9.15
CA LYS A 232 8.45 -9.21 -8.93
C LYS A 232 9.74 -9.55 -8.17
N PHE A 233 9.64 -10.29 -7.06
CA PHE A 233 10.80 -10.64 -6.24
C PHE A 233 11.73 -11.65 -6.92
N SER A 234 11.20 -12.66 -7.63
CA SER A 234 12.03 -13.58 -8.43
C SER A 234 12.80 -12.82 -9.52
N ALA A 235 12.13 -11.94 -10.26
CA ALA A 235 12.79 -11.13 -11.29
C ALA A 235 13.88 -10.22 -10.70
N LEU A 236 13.62 -9.63 -9.53
CA LEU A 236 14.58 -8.78 -8.84
C LEU A 236 15.80 -9.58 -8.38
N PHE A 237 15.60 -10.76 -7.77
CA PHE A 237 16.71 -11.64 -7.37
C PHE A 237 17.54 -12.07 -8.59
N GLU A 238 16.91 -12.60 -9.64
CA GLU A 238 17.64 -13.08 -10.83
C GLU A 238 18.44 -11.96 -11.51
N SER A 239 17.89 -10.73 -11.55
CA SER A 239 18.58 -9.58 -12.13
C SER A 239 19.86 -9.19 -11.38
N PHE A 240 19.89 -9.40 -10.06
CA PHE A 240 21.03 -9.05 -9.19
C PHE A 240 21.77 -10.26 -8.64
N ARG A 241 21.47 -11.47 -9.13
CA ARG A 241 21.99 -12.74 -8.62
C ARG A 241 23.51 -12.80 -8.53
N LYS A 242 24.22 -12.14 -9.45
CA LYS A 242 25.69 -12.06 -9.44
C LYS A 242 26.28 -11.39 -8.20
N HIS A 243 25.47 -10.63 -7.45
CA HIS A 243 25.86 -9.97 -6.22
C HIS A 243 25.47 -10.77 -4.96
N ALA A 244 24.73 -11.87 -5.11
CA ALA A 244 24.34 -12.71 -3.99
C ALA A 244 25.52 -13.54 -3.48
N ASP A 245 25.70 -13.58 -2.17
CA ASP A 245 26.67 -14.47 -1.54
C ASP A 245 26.22 -15.94 -1.60
N GLU A 246 27.10 -16.86 -1.18
CA GLU A 246 26.80 -18.29 -1.21
C GLU A 246 25.57 -18.68 -0.37
N ASN A 247 25.34 -18.02 0.76
CA ASN A 247 24.23 -18.34 1.65
C ASN A 247 22.91 -17.85 1.05
N GLN A 248 22.90 -16.66 0.45
CA GLN A 248 21.75 -16.11 -0.26
C GLN A 248 21.39 -16.95 -1.49
N GLN A 249 22.40 -17.40 -2.26
CA GLN A 249 22.20 -18.33 -3.38
C GLN A 249 21.61 -19.65 -2.91
N LYS A 250 22.16 -20.25 -1.84
CA LYS A 250 21.65 -21.49 -1.26
C LYS A 250 20.21 -21.34 -0.78
N ARG A 251 19.90 -20.22 -0.09
CA ARG A 251 18.55 -19.90 0.39
C ARG A 251 17.55 -19.82 -0.77
N TYR A 252 17.89 -19.08 -1.83
CA TYR A 252 17.05 -18.97 -3.02
C TYR A 252 16.84 -20.31 -3.71
N THR A 253 17.93 -21.05 -3.98
CA THR A 253 17.85 -22.35 -4.67
C THR A 253 17.02 -23.35 -3.87
N LEU A 254 17.23 -23.43 -2.55
CA LEU A 254 16.43 -24.30 -1.67
C LEU A 254 14.96 -23.92 -1.71
N PHE A 255 14.65 -22.62 -1.62
CA PHE A 255 13.28 -22.12 -1.69
C PHE A 255 12.61 -22.50 -3.01
N MET A 256 13.23 -22.17 -4.16
CA MET A 256 12.68 -22.47 -5.48
C MET A 256 12.53 -23.98 -5.71
N ASN A 257 13.48 -24.78 -5.22
CA ASN A 257 13.39 -26.23 -5.32
C ASN A 257 12.21 -26.78 -4.52
N ASN A 258 11.98 -26.29 -3.30
CA ASN A 258 10.84 -26.70 -2.49
C ASN A 258 9.51 -26.29 -3.12
N THR A 259 9.42 -25.05 -3.63
CA THR A 259 8.23 -24.59 -4.36
C THR A 259 7.94 -25.47 -5.58
N LEU A 260 8.96 -25.82 -6.38
CA LEU A 260 8.76 -26.72 -7.52
C LEU A 260 8.34 -28.14 -7.09
N LYS A 261 8.89 -28.67 -5.99
CA LYS A 261 8.47 -29.96 -5.43
C LYS A 261 7.00 -29.95 -5.03
N GLU A 262 6.53 -28.87 -4.41
CA GLU A 262 5.12 -28.69 -4.04
C GLU A 262 4.21 -28.61 -5.27
N GLU A 263 4.57 -27.84 -6.30
CA GLU A 263 3.78 -27.73 -7.53
C GLU A 263 3.69 -29.06 -8.29
N LEU A 264 4.78 -29.84 -8.30
CA LEU A 264 4.81 -31.15 -8.96
C LEU A 264 4.13 -32.27 -8.15
N SER A 265 3.73 -32.03 -6.89
CA SER A 265 3.14 -33.09 -6.05
C SER A 265 1.83 -33.65 -6.61
N ASN A 266 1.17 -32.90 -7.51
CA ASN A 266 -0.08 -33.29 -8.16
C ASN A 266 0.15 -33.98 -9.52
N GLU A 267 1.36 -33.94 -10.06
CA GLU A 267 1.71 -34.56 -11.34
C GLU A 267 2.00 -36.04 -11.16
N LYS A 268 1.10 -36.89 -11.68
CA LYS A 268 1.23 -38.35 -11.54
C LYS A 268 2.49 -38.85 -12.24
N SER A 269 3.18 -39.76 -11.56
CA SER A 269 4.40 -40.40 -12.06
C SER A 269 5.56 -39.44 -12.32
N ILE A 270 5.53 -38.19 -11.84
CA ILE A 270 6.67 -37.28 -11.92
C ILE A 270 7.30 -37.13 -10.53
N PHE A 271 8.63 -37.06 -10.46
CA PHE A 271 9.35 -36.67 -9.24
C PHE A 271 10.39 -35.59 -9.54
N PHE A 272 10.74 -34.81 -8.52
CA PHE A 272 11.85 -33.86 -8.55
C PHE A 272 12.68 -34.01 -7.27
N ASP A 273 13.97 -34.33 -7.39
CA ASP A 273 14.88 -34.56 -6.24
C ASP A 273 15.60 -33.29 -5.79
N GLY A 274 15.60 -32.23 -6.60
CA GLY A 274 16.36 -31.00 -6.39
C GLY A 274 17.33 -30.70 -7.53
N ASP A 275 17.68 -31.74 -8.31
CA ASP A 275 18.64 -31.65 -9.41
C ASP A 275 18.04 -32.09 -10.75
N ARG A 276 17.10 -33.06 -10.75
CA ARG A 276 16.47 -33.56 -11.97
C ARG A 276 14.98 -33.87 -11.79
N ILE A 277 14.25 -33.78 -12.90
CA ILE A 277 12.88 -34.28 -13.02
C ILE A 277 12.92 -35.67 -13.66
N GLY A 278 12.21 -36.62 -13.09
CA GLY A 278 12.13 -37.99 -13.59
C GLY A 278 10.71 -38.57 -13.55
N VAL A 279 10.57 -39.77 -14.11
CA VAL A 279 9.32 -40.53 -14.09
C VAL A 279 9.44 -41.70 -13.11
N ASN A 280 8.44 -41.88 -12.25
CA ASN A 280 8.33 -43.01 -11.32
C ASN A 280 7.90 -44.30 -12.02
#